data_AF-A0A970FSL9-F1
#
_entry.id   AF-A0A970FSL9-F1
#
_cell.length_a   1.000
_cell.length_b   1.000
_cell.length_c   1.000
_cell.angle_alpha   90.00
_cell.angle_beta   90.00
_cell.angle_gamma   90.00
#
_symmetry.space_group_name_H-M   'P 1'
#
loop_
_entity.id
_entity.type
_entity.pdbx_description
1 polymer ?
#
loop_
_entity_poly.entity_id
_entity_poly.type
_entity_poly.pdbx_seq_one_letter_code
_entity_poly.pdbx_strand_id
1 'polypeptide(L)'
;PFWIDWNDLDRLAALDVRGRLCFVAAWNNVDKLGKHVFGNNKLAEILDEKGAAGAIFISHGHTDLAPSTKIQRSPFLKTLGTAAVAQEGAIYMASHRKNTFRLHVKAECFDTVAFNVIARVGNGPRRACVGAHYDTAPLVQGAQDNEGGTAILLELARILKDEVPAEWSIDFTAFSGEEYIAYDFQMGSGDYVNRHRNENILWYLNIDDIGGYFHVPKIYLGHEEKLPPVKYPYCTVEASLAGDDKPFWHAGVPTVWVSKDCPFHELHTALDNYSYTDFDRMCDGTTEYAGIFRQLIV
;
A
#
# COMPACT_ATOMS: atom_id res chain seq x y z
N PRO A 1 -28.67 -10.09 10.62
CA PRO A 1 -27.29 -9.54 10.56
C PRO A 1 -26.59 -9.87 11.87
N PHE A 2 -25.49 -10.63 11.81
CA PHE A 2 -24.66 -10.88 12.99
C PHE A 2 -23.55 -9.82 12.99
N TRP A 3 -23.53 -8.97 14.01
CA TRP A 3 -22.49 -7.96 14.19
C TRP A 3 -21.31 -8.62 14.89
N ILE A 4 -20.15 -8.56 14.25
CA ILE A 4 -18.91 -9.04 14.83
C ILE A 4 -18.14 -7.80 15.28
N ASP A 5 -18.09 -7.61 16.60
CA ASP A 5 -17.23 -6.62 17.25
C ASP A 5 -15.78 -7.13 17.27
N TRP A 6 -14.82 -6.22 17.25
CA TRP A 6 -13.39 -6.54 17.30
C TRP A 6 -12.99 -7.28 18.60
N ASN A 7 -13.68 -7.05 19.72
CA ASN A 7 -13.45 -7.80 20.96
C ASN A 7 -13.86 -9.27 20.85
N ASP A 8 -14.72 -9.60 19.90
CA ASP A 8 -15.23 -10.95 19.70
C ASP A 8 -14.37 -11.76 18.73
N LEU A 9 -13.27 -11.21 18.21
CA LEU A 9 -12.32 -11.95 17.34
C LEU A 9 -11.75 -13.19 18.03
N ASP A 10 -11.41 -13.08 19.32
CA ASP A 10 -10.95 -14.22 20.13
C ASP A 10 -12.10 -15.23 20.40
N ARG A 11 -13.36 -14.80 20.23
CA ARG A 11 -14.57 -15.61 20.40
C ARG A 11 -15.18 -16.07 19.08
N LEU A 12 -14.58 -15.72 17.94
CA LEU A 12 -15.11 -16.02 16.62
C LEU A 12 -15.26 -17.53 16.39
N ALA A 13 -14.37 -18.31 17.01
CA ALA A 13 -14.46 -19.77 17.05
C ALA A 13 -15.80 -20.27 17.63
N ALA A 14 -16.33 -19.58 18.65
CA ALA A 14 -17.56 -19.92 19.36
C ALA A 14 -18.84 -19.35 18.69
N LEU A 15 -18.71 -18.43 17.72
CA LEU A 15 -19.85 -17.84 17.02
C LEU A 15 -20.43 -18.81 15.98
N ASP A 16 -21.75 -18.97 15.98
CA ASP A 16 -22.49 -19.67 14.92
C ASP A 16 -22.82 -18.72 13.76
N VAL A 17 -21.96 -18.75 12.75
CA VAL A 17 -22.05 -17.91 11.55
C VAL A 17 -22.52 -18.68 10.31
N ARG A 18 -22.75 -20.00 10.42
CA ARG A 18 -23.04 -20.86 9.27
C ARG A 18 -24.30 -20.41 8.54
N GLY A 19 -24.21 -20.17 7.24
CA GLY A 19 -25.31 -19.72 6.39
C GLY A 19 -25.77 -18.29 6.65
N ARG A 20 -25.02 -17.49 7.42
CA ARG A 20 -25.39 -16.12 7.79
C ARG A 20 -24.58 -15.08 7.01
N LEU A 21 -25.21 -13.92 6.79
CA LEU A 21 -24.52 -12.70 6.35
C LEU A 21 -23.94 -11.99 7.57
N CYS A 22 -22.61 -11.87 7.60
CA CYS A 22 -21.83 -11.29 8.70
C CYS A 22 -21.52 -9.81 8.43
N PHE A 23 -21.75 -8.96 9.42
CA PHE A 23 -21.34 -7.55 9.38
C PHE A 23 -20.09 -7.40 10.24
N VAL A 24 -19.02 -6.93 9.61
CA VAL A 24 -17.70 -6.84 10.22
C VAL A 24 -17.38 -5.37 10.46
N ALA A 25 -17.47 -4.96 11.71
CA ALA A 25 -17.02 -3.66 12.18
C ALA A 25 -15.58 -3.82 12.72
N ALA A 26 -14.59 -3.89 11.84
CA ALA A 26 -13.20 -4.01 12.26
C ALA A 26 -12.57 -2.62 12.45
N TRP A 27 -12.12 -2.32 13.67
CA TRP A 27 -11.24 -1.19 13.97
C TRP A 27 -9.91 -1.72 14.52
N ASN A 28 -8.81 -1.22 13.95
CA ASN A 28 -7.43 -1.20 14.43
C ASN A 28 -7.17 -1.93 15.75
N ASN A 29 -6.73 -3.18 15.65
CA ASN A 29 -5.55 -3.55 16.40
C ASN A 29 -4.71 -4.56 15.63
N VAL A 30 -3.58 -4.06 15.14
CA VAL A 30 -2.59 -4.74 14.29
C VAL A 30 -2.01 -6.01 14.98
N ASP A 31 -2.29 -6.17 16.28
CA ASP A 31 -1.61 -7.09 17.19
C ASP A 31 -2.30 -8.47 17.34
N LYS A 32 -3.58 -8.64 16.95
CA LYS A 32 -4.33 -9.88 17.25
C LYS A 32 -4.57 -10.84 16.08
N LEU A 33 -4.68 -10.36 14.84
CA LEU A 33 -4.99 -11.19 13.67
C LEU A 33 -3.99 -11.07 12.51
N GLY A 34 -2.82 -10.48 12.79
CA GLY A 34 -1.79 -10.21 11.80
C GLY A 34 -1.97 -8.85 11.10
N LYS A 35 -0.89 -8.39 10.46
CA LYS A 35 -0.76 -7.01 9.95
C LYS A 35 -1.31 -6.79 8.54
N HIS A 36 -1.96 -7.79 7.92
CA HIS A 36 -2.49 -7.71 6.56
C HIS A 36 -3.85 -7.05 6.48
N VAL A 37 -3.90 -5.84 5.92
CA VAL A 37 -5.13 -5.04 5.83
C VAL A 37 -5.83 -5.02 7.20
N PHE A 38 -5.05 -4.73 8.23
CA PHE A 38 -5.50 -4.69 9.63
C PHE A 38 -6.18 -6.00 10.13
N GLY A 39 -5.83 -7.15 9.55
CA GLY A 39 -6.34 -8.48 9.93
C GLY A 39 -7.60 -8.93 9.19
N ASN A 40 -8.14 -8.10 8.29
CA ASN A 40 -9.41 -8.38 7.60
C ASN A 40 -9.33 -9.60 6.67
N ASN A 41 -8.17 -9.84 6.03
CA ASN A 41 -7.97 -11.04 5.21
C ASN A 41 -8.13 -12.31 6.05
N LYS A 42 -7.47 -12.37 7.21
CA LYS A 42 -7.53 -13.54 8.08
C LYS A 42 -8.94 -13.77 8.61
N LEU A 43 -9.63 -12.69 8.96
CA LEU A 43 -11.02 -12.76 9.39
C LEU A 43 -11.93 -13.31 8.30
N ALA A 44 -11.78 -12.84 7.05
CA ALA A 44 -12.55 -13.36 5.93
C ALA A 44 -12.34 -14.87 5.73
N GLU A 45 -11.09 -15.34 5.82
CA GLU A 45 -10.76 -16.77 5.71
C GLU A 45 -11.44 -17.59 6.82
N ILE A 46 -11.42 -17.11 8.07
CA ILE A 46 -12.10 -17.80 9.18
C ILE A 46 -13.62 -17.84 8.95
N LEU A 47 -14.23 -16.75 8.47
CA LEU A 47 -15.66 -16.72 8.17
C LEU A 47 -16.04 -17.69 7.05
N ASP A 48 -15.20 -17.81 6.03
CA ASP A 48 -15.36 -18.77 4.92
C ASP A 48 -15.25 -20.21 5.44
N GLU A 49 -14.23 -20.52 6.25
CA GLU A 49 -14.05 -21.85 6.87
C GLU A 49 -15.25 -22.26 7.74
N LYS A 50 -15.86 -21.31 8.44
CA LYS A 50 -17.06 -21.55 9.27
C LYS A 50 -18.37 -21.62 8.47
N GLY A 51 -18.30 -21.38 7.16
CA GLY A 51 -19.43 -21.48 6.24
C GLY A 51 -20.41 -20.31 6.34
N ALA A 52 -19.94 -19.10 6.62
CA ALA A 52 -20.75 -17.90 6.48
C ALA A 52 -21.25 -17.76 5.02
N ALA A 53 -22.46 -17.21 4.84
CA ALA A 53 -23.04 -17.01 3.51
C ALA A 53 -22.47 -15.78 2.79
N GLY A 54 -21.86 -14.86 3.53
CA GLY A 54 -21.22 -13.65 3.00
C GLY A 54 -20.73 -12.76 4.13
N ALA A 55 -19.84 -11.81 3.82
CA ALA A 55 -19.35 -10.82 4.78
C ALA A 55 -19.36 -9.41 4.21
N ILE A 56 -19.81 -8.45 5.01
CA ILE A 56 -19.81 -7.02 4.71
C ILE A 56 -18.82 -6.34 5.65
N PHE A 57 -17.72 -5.85 5.11
CA PHE A 57 -16.69 -5.10 5.81
C PHE A 57 -17.03 -3.62 5.82
N ILE A 58 -17.02 -3.02 7.01
CA ILE A 58 -17.36 -1.61 7.19
C ILE A 58 -16.07 -0.80 7.16
N SER A 59 -15.98 0.09 6.18
CA SER A 59 -14.85 0.99 5.98
C SER A 59 -14.92 2.15 6.98
N HIS A 60 -13.91 2.26 7.84
CA HIS A 60 -13.82 3.28 8.88
C HIS A 60 -13.17 4.56 8.33
N GLY A 61 -13.74 5.72 8.66
CA GLY A 61 -13.23 7.03 8.19
C GLY A 61 -13.62 7.37 6.75
N HIS A 62 -14.24 6.42 6.05
CA HIS A 62 -14.63 6.51 4.65
C HIS A 62 -16.12 6.83 4.52
N THR A 63 -16.46 7.78 3.65
CA THR A 63 -17.84 8.25 3.43
C THR A 63 -18.57 7.41 2.38
N ASP A 64 -19.90 7.56 2.28
CA ASP A 64 -20.76 6.86 1.33
C ASP A 64 -20.32 6.90 -0.14
N LEU A 65 -19.53 7.90 -0.54
CA LEU A 65 -19.03 8.04 -1.91
C LEU A 65 -17.72 7.27 -2.16
N ALA A 66 -17.11 6.72 -1.12
CA ALA A 66 -15.70 6.35 -1.12
C ALA A 66 -15.36 5.22 -0.10
N PRO A 67 -16.07 4.08 -0.04
CA PRO A 67 -15.59 2.96 0.78
C PRO A 67 -14.21 2.51 0.31
N SER A 68 -13.31 2.19 1.24
CA SER A 68 -11.98 1.67 0.88
C SER A 68 -12.11 0.39 0.06
N THR A 69 -11.45 0.34 -1.08
CA THR A 69 -11.44 -0.82 -1.96
C THR A 69 -10.33 -1.82 -1.60
N LYS A 70 -9.38 -1.41 -0.74
CA LYS A 70 -8.30 -2.24 -0.17
C LYS A 70 -8.64 -2.71 1.26
N ILE A 71 -9.91 -2.97 1.59
CA ILE A 71 -10.32 -3.37 2.95
C ILE A 71 -10.28 -4.87 3.22
N GLN A 72 -10.37 -5.71 2.19
CA GLN A 72 -10.19 -7.16 2.24
C GLN A 72 -9.87 -7.67 0.84
N ARG A 73 -8.84 -8.49 0.71
CA ARG A 73 -8.28 -8.95 -0.57
C ARG A 73 -7.71 -10.37 -0.52
N SER A 74 -8.18 -11.22 0.41
CA SER A 74 -7.68 -12.60 0.51
C SER A 74 -8.01 -13.37 -0.78
N PRO A 75 -6.99 -13.91 -1.48
CA PRO A 75 -7.21 -14.73 -2.66
C PRO A 75 -7.59 -16.18 -2.29
N PHE A 76 -7.68 -16.51 -1.01
CA PHE A 76 -7.85 -17.87 -0.51
C PHE A 76 -9.30 -18.22 -0.15
N LEU A 77 -10.25 -17.30 -0.38
CA LEU A 77 -11.67 -17.54 -0.14
C LEU A 77 -12.21 -18.56 -1.14
N LYS A 78 -12.93 -19.56 -0.62
CA LYS A 78 -13.51 -20.66 -1.40
C LYS A 78 -14.95 -20.40 -1.78
N THR A 79 -15.74 -19.90 -0.82
CA THR A 79 -17.20 -19.75 -0.99
C THR A 79 -17.73 -18.41 -0.54
N LEU A 80 -17.03 -17.73 0.35
CA LEU A 80 -17.47 -16.47 0.93
C LEU A 80 -17.39 -15.32 -0.08
N GLY A 81 -18.55 -14.76 -0.43
CA GLY A 81 -18.61 -13.45 -1.08
C GLY A 81 -18.38 -12.33 -0.07
N THR A 82 -17.47 -11.41 -0.37
CA THR A 82 -17.18 -10.23 0.45
C THR A 82 -17.61 -8.95 -0.24
N ALA A 83 -18.02 -7.95 0.55
CA ALA A 83 -18.30 -6.60 0.09
C ALA A 83 -17.82 -5.58 1.11
N ALA A 84 -17.52 -4.38 0.65
CA ALA A 84 -17.20 -3.23 1.49
C ALA A 84 -18.36 -2.23 1.48
N VAL A 85 -18.64 -1.60 2.62
CA VAL A 85 -19.56 -0.46 2.73
C VAL A 85 -18.93 0.64 3.54
N ALA A 86 -19.30 1.89 3.26
CA ALA A 86 -18.97 3.02 4.11
C ALA A 86 -19.70 2.95 5.45
N GLN A 87 -19.28 3.79 6.40
CA GLN A 87 -19.88 3.83 7.73
C GLN A 87 -21.37 4.20 7.69
N GLU A 88 -21.76 5.16 6.86
CA GLU A 88 -23.14 5.62 6.76
C GLU A 88 -24.02 4.57 6.05
N GLY A 89 -23.49 3.88 5.03
CA GLY A 89 -24.10 2.67 4.48
C GLY A 89 -24.37 1.59 5.54
N ALA A 90 -23.42 1.34 6.45
CA ALA A 90 -23.62 0.40 7.56
C ALA A 90 -24.71 0.89 8.54
N ILE A 91 -24.73 2.18 8.88
CA ILE A 91 -25.77 2.80 9.73
C ILE A 91 -27.14 2.72 9.06
N TYR A 92 -27.21 2.95 7.75
CA TYR A 92 -28.43 2.80 6.96
C TYR A 92 -28.97 1.37 7.06
N MET A 93 -28.12 0.36 6.84
CA MET A 93 -28.54 -1.04 6.95
C MET A 93 -28.99 -1.40 8.38
N ALA A 94 -28.30 -0.88 9.41
CA ALA A 94 -28.64 -1.09 10.81
C ALA A 94 -30.01 -0.50 11.19
N SER A 95 -30.28 0.75 10.77
CA SER A 95 -31.56 1.44 11.01
C SER A 95 -32.72 0.76 10.27
N HIS A 96 -32.45 0.11 9.14
CA HIS A 96 -33.42 -0.61 8.32
C HIS A 96 -33.42 -2.13 8.56
N ARG A 97 -33.19 -2.58 9.81
CA ARG A 97 -33.09 -4.01 10.17
C ARG A 97 -34.28 -4.90 9.78
N LYS A 98 -35.44 -4.32 9.48
CA LYS A 98 -36.65 -5.05 9.00
C LYS A 98 -36.67 -5.22 7.47
N ASN A 99 -35.84 -4.49 6.75
CA ASN A 99 -35.73 -4.59 5.30
C ASN A 99 -34.97 -5.86 4.91
N THR A 100 -35.28 -6.37 3.73
CA THR A 100 -34.50 -7.45 3.11
C THR A 100 -33.44 -6.83 2.21
N PHE A 101 -32.18 -7.12 2.46
CA PHE A 101 -31.06 -6.77 1.60
C PHE A 101 -30.62 -8.01 0.82
N ARG A 102 -30.25 -7.83 -0.44
CA ARG A 102 -29.66 -8.89 -1.28
C ARG A 102 -28.26 -8.46 -1.68
N LEU A 103 -27.27 -9.24 -1.27
CA LEU A 103 -25.90 -9.12 -1.75
C LEU A 103 -25.68 -10.18 -2.83
N HIS A 104 -25.17 -9.77 -3.98
CA HIS A 104 -24.77 -10.68 -5.06
C HIS A 104 -23.32 -10.37 -5.43
N VAL A 105 -22.43 -11.28 -5.09
CA VAL A 105 -20.99 -11.19 -5.42
C VAL A 105 -20.68 -12.30 -6.41
N LYS A 106 -20.06 -11.92 -7.53
CA LYS A 106 -19.44 -12.86 -8.46
C LYS A 106 -17.96 -12.53 -8.50
N ALA A 107 -17.14 -13.45 -8.00
CA ALA A 107 -15.70 -13.31 -7.97
C ALA A 107 -15.06 -14.58 -8.56
N GLU A 108 -13.90 -14.42 -9.17
CA GLU A 108 -13.07 -15.50 -9.68
C GLU A 108 -11.60 -15.20 -9.41
N CYS A 109 -10.82 -16.23 -9.11
CA CYS A 109 -9.37 -16.14 -9.10
C CYS A 109 -8.87 -16.64 -10.46
N PHE A 110 -7.93 -15.90 -11.06
CA PHE A 110 -7.36 -16.24 -12.34
C PHE A 110 -5.85 -15.94 -12.33
N ASP A 111 -5.11 -16.70 -13.12
CA ASP A 111 -3.68 -16.47 -13.28
C ASP A 111 -3.43 -15.13 -13.99
N THR A 112 -2.48 -14.36 -13.47
CA THR A 112 -2.05 -13.10 -14.06
C THR A 112 -0.54 -13.03 -14.13
N VAL A 113 -0.01 -12.26 -15.10
CA VAL A 113 1.42 -11.99 -15.21
C VAL A 113 1.64 -10.50 -15.04
N ALA A 114 2.45 -10.16 -14.04
CA ALA A 114 2.88 -8.82 -13.71
C ALA A 114 4.38 -8.66 -13.96
N PHE A 115 4.83 -7.43 -14.20
CA PHE A 115 6.24 -7.16 -14.51
C PHE A 115 6.70 -5.87 -13.82
N ASN A 116 7.91 -5.89 -13.28
CA ASN A 116 8.63 -4.68 -12.95
C ASN A 116 9.23 -4.08 -14.23
N VAL A 117 9.26 -2.75 -14.32
CA VAL A 117 9.96 -2.03 -15.38
C VAL A 117 11.19 -1.38 -14.79
N ILE A 118 12.37 -1.76 -15.25
CA ILE A 118 13.65 -1.30 -14.70
C ILE A 118 14.42 -0.53 -15.77
N ALA A 119 14.74 0.73 -15.50
CA ALA A 119 15.67 1.53 -16.27
C ALA A 119 16.97 1.73 -15.48
N ARG A 120 18.08 1.18 -15.98
CA ARG A 120 19.39 1.28 -15.32
C ARG A 120 20.21 2.42 -15.90
N VAL A 121 20.79 3.24 -15.03
CA VAL A 121 21.77 4.27 -15.37
C VAL A 121 23.10 3.95 -14.71
N GLY A 122 24.19 4.08 -15.47
CA GLY A 122 25.54 3.76 -15.00
C GLY A 122 25.87 2.27 -15.09
N ASN A 123 27.14 1.94 -14.86
CA ASN A 123 27.67 0.58 -14.95
C ASN A 123 28.71 0.29 -13.85
N GLY A 124 28.78 1.15 -12.83
CA GLY A 124 29.72 1.02 -11.73
C GLY A 124 29.35 -0.12 -10.76
N PRO A 125 30.29 -0.49 -9.87
CA PRO A 125 30.10 -1.60 -8.94
C PRO A 125 29.16 -1.27 -7.76
N ARG A 126 28.89 0.01 -7.46
CA ARG A 126 27.94 0.41 -6.40
C ARG A 126 26.52 0.37 -6.96
N ARG A 127 25.63 -0.37 -6.29
CA ARG A 127 24.24 -0.56 -6.72
C ARG A 127 23.29 0.16 -5.80
N ALA A 128 22.26 0.79 -6.36
CA ALA A 128 21.15 1.33 -5.59
C ALA A 128 19.87 1.35 -6.44
N CYS A 129 18.74 1.57 -5.80
CA CYS A 129 17.43 1.57 -6.46
C CYS A 129 16.62 2.80 -6.04
N VAL A 130 15.99 3.44 -7.01
CA VAL A 130 14.91 4.42 -6.83
C VAL A 130 13.65 3.76 -7.36
N GLY A 131 12.55 3.77 -6.63
CA GLY A 131 11.36 3.05 -7.06
C GLY A 131 10.04 3.69 -6.66
N ALA A 132 9.02 3.35 -7.42
CA ALA A 132 7.62 3.64 -7.19
C ALA A 132 6.81 2.45 -7.72
N HIS A 133 5.64 2.15 -7.18
CA HIS A 133 4.76 1.19 -7.83
C HIS A 133 3.81 1.87 -8.81
N TYR A 134 3.39 1.13 -9.83
CA TYR A 134 2.49 1.64 -10.88
C TYR A 134 1.10 0.98 -10.86
N ASP A 135 0.90 -0.04 -10.03
CA ASP A 135 -0.45 -0.56 -9.75
C ASP A 135 -1.18 0.32 -8.74
N THR A 136 -2.50 0.17 -8.67
CA THR A 136 -3.37 0.88 -7.72
C THR A 136 -4.50 -0.05 -7.24
N ALA A 137 -5.15 0.32 -6.14
CA ALA A 137 -6.29 -0.37 -5.59
C ALA A 137 -7.46 -0.47 -6.61
N PRO A 138 -8.30 -1.53 -6.54
CA PRO A 138 -9.42 -1.70 -7.46
C PRO A 138 -10.37 -0.50 -7.46
N LEU A 139 -10.89 -0.14 -8.64
CA LEU A 139 -11.90 0.93 -8.82
C LEU A 139 -11.44 2.34 -8.42
N VAL A 140 -10.15 2.53 -8.21
CA VAL A 140 -9.50 3.80 -7.89
C VAL A 140 -8.67 4.24 -9.11
N GLN A 141 -8.50 5.55 -9.31
CA GLN A 141 -7.61 6.03 -10.37
C GLN A 141 -6.14 5.92 -9.96
N GLY A 142 -5.86 6.12 -8.66
CA GLY A 142 -4.52 5.95 -8.11
C GLY A 142 -3.62 7.15 -8.38
N ALA A 143 -4.20 8.35 -8.47
CA ALA A 143 -3.47 9.55 -8.87
C ALA A 143 -2.34 9.88 -7.88
N GLN A 144 -2.60 9.64 -6.59
CA GLN A 144 -1.64 9.77 -5.51
C GLN A 144 -0.96 8.45 -5.14
N ASP A 145 -1.71 7.35 -5.23
CA ASP A 145 -1.30 5.99 -4.87
C ASP A 145 -1.45 5.05 -6.09
N ASN A 146 -0.47 5.02 -7.00
CA ASN A 146 0.78 5.78 -6.93
C ASN A 146 1.27 6.28 -8.30
N GLU A 147 0.35 6.77 -9.12
CA GLU A 147 0.68 7.41 -10.39
C GLU A 147 1.60 8.62 -10.18
N GLY A 148 1.33 9.45 -9.18
CA GLY A 148 2.16 10.60 -8.83
C GLY A 148 3.62 10.19 -8.56
N GLY A 149 3.85 9.12 -7.79
CA GLY A 149 5.19 8.60 -7.55
C GLY A 149 5.83 8.01 -8.79
N THR A 150 5.06 7.29 -9.63
CA THR A 150 5.54 6.78 -10.92
C THR A 150 5.94 7.91 -11.88
N ALA A 151 5.17 9.00 -11.93
CA ALA A 151 5.48 10.18 -12.73
C ALA A 151 6.77 10.86 -12.23
N ILE A 152 6.93 11.02 -10.91
CA ILE A 152 8.16 11.54 -10.31
C ILE A 152 9.34 10.62 -10.60
N LEU A 153 9.19 9.29 -10.50
CA LEU A 153 10.24 8.33 -10.83
C LEU A 153 10.78 8.52 -12.26
N LEU A 154 9.87 8.65 -13.24
CA LEU A 154 10.23 8.88 -14.64
C LEU A 154 10.97 10.23 -14.82
N GLU A 155 10.52 11.27 -14.14
CA GLU A 155 11.14 12.59 -14.21
C GLU A 155 12.52 12.61 -13.52
N LEU A 156 12.67 11.95 -12.37
CA LEU A 156 13.96 11.77 -11.71
C LEU A 156 14.95 11.01 -12.61
N ALA A 157 14.51 9.92 -13.25
CA ALA A 157 15.34 9.20 -14.21
C ALA A 157 15.78 10.12 -15.37
N ARG A 158 14.89 11.00 -15.84
CA ARG A 158 15.19 11.96 -16.92
C ARG A 158 16.22 13.02 -16.51
N ILE A 159 16.09 13.62 -15.33
CA ILE A 159 16.92 14.76 -14.90
C ILE A 159 18.24 14.33 -14.24
N LEU A 160 18.27 13.16 -13.57
CA LEU A 160 19.43 12.72 -12.80
C LEU A 160 20.37 11.80 -13.57
N LYS A 161 19.98 11.31 -14.76
CA LYS A 161 20.79 10.32 -15.50
C LYS A 161 22.24 10.75 -15.76
N ASP A 162 22.46 12.06 -15.98
CA ASP A 162 23.78 12.62 -16.28
C ASP A 162 24.53 13.04 -14.99
N GLU A 163 23.89 12.93 -13.82
CA GLU A 163 24.47 13.18 -12.51
C GLU A 163 24.98 11.89 -11.83
N VAL A 164 24.66 10.71 -12.36
CA VAL A 164 25.10 9.41 -11.81
C VAL A 164 26.63 9.26 -11.99
N PRO A 165 27.43 9.16 -10.91
CA PRO A 165 28.86 8.99 -11.01
C PRO A 165 29.25 7.61 -11.58
N ALA A 166 30.46 7.50 -12.14
CA ALA A 166 30.92 6.29 -12.84
C ALA A 166 31.02 5.05 -11.93
N GLU A 167 31.19 5.23 -10.62
CA GLU A 167 31.20 4.14 -9.64
C GLU A 167 29.81 3.58 -9.30
N TRP A 168 28.73 4.23 -9.77
CA TRP A 168 27.36 3.84 -9.49
C TRP A 168 26.66 3.16 -10.68
N SER A 169 25.69 2.32 -10.33
CA SER A 169 24.71 1.69 -11.19
C SER A 169 23.37 1.80 -10.47
N ILE A 170 22.51 2.70 -10.93
CA ILE A 170 21.23 3.03 -10.29
C ILE A 170 20.09 2.46 -11.12
N ASP A 171 19.22 1.70 -10.48
CA ASP A 171 17.97 1.21 -11.07
C ASP A 171 16.82 2.16 -10.71
N PHE A 172 16.20 2.74 -11.73
CA PHE A 172 14.90 3.41 -11.61
C PHE A 172 13.82 2.38 -11.94
N THR A 173 13.09 1.94 -10.92
CA THR A 173 12.22 0.76 -11.03
C THR A 173 10.77 1.09 -10.74
N ALA A 174 9.90 0.89 -11.73
CA ALA A 174 8.46 0.87 -11.53
C ALA A 174 8.04 -0.55 -11.11
N PHE A 175 7.65 -0.72 -9.84
CA PHE A 175 7.25 -2.00 -9.26
C PHE A 175 5.78 -2.31 -9.54
N SER A 176 5.47 -3.60 -9.65
CA SER A 176 4.11 -4.08 -9.86
C SER A 176 3.60 -4.88 -8.67
N GLY A 177 2.34 -4.68 -8.31
CA GLY A 177 1.64 -5.48 -7.32
C GLY A 177 1.90 -5.03 -5.88
N GLU A 178 2.31 -3.79 -5.64
CA GLU A 178 2.43 -3.22 -4.27
C GLU A 178 1.14 -3.45 -3.50
N GLU A 179 0.02 -3.17 -4.19
CA GLU A 179 -1.34 -3.18 -3.67
C GLU A 179 -1.80 -4.58 -3.28
N TYR A 180 -0.95 -5.58 -3.44
CA TYR A 180 -1.17 -6.96 -3.08
C TYR A 180 0.03 -7.60 -2.37
N ILE A 181 1.12 -6.87 -2.09
CA ILE A 181 2.31 -7.41 -1.39
C ILE A 181 1.89 -8.11 -0.09
N ALA A 182 2.22 -9.41 -0.03
CA ALA A 182 2.08 -10.25 1.16
C ALA A 182 3.28 -10.09 2.11
N TYR A 183 3.15 -10.58 3.34
CA TYR A 183 4.13 -10.37 4.41
C TYR A 183 5.35 -11.29 4.22
N ASP A 184 5.14 -12.40 3.53
CA ASP A 184 6.14 -13.39 3.14
C ASP A 184 6.73 -13.15 1.73
N PHE A 185 6.49 -11.95 1.18
CA PHE A 185 7.07 -11.34 -0.04
C PHE A 185 7.27 -12.23 -1.27
N GLN A 186 6.42 -12.01 -2.28
CA GLN A 186 6.89 -11.66 -3.62
C GLN A 186 5.71 -11.03 -4.38
N MET A 187 5.59 -9.70 -4.37
CA MET A 187 5.13 -8.96 -5.55
C MET A 187 6.10 -7.80 -5.75
N GLY A 188 6.30 -7.42 -7.01
CA GLY A 188 7.19 -6.38 -7.50
C GLY A 188 8.56 -6.30 -6.83
N SER A 189 8.67 -5.42 -5.84
CA SER A 189 9.87 -5.17 -5.05
C SER A 189 10.43 -6.42 -4.37
N GLY A 190 9.59 -7.35 -3.90
CA GLY A 190 10.04 -8.61 -3.35
C GLY A 190 10.74 -9.51 -4.39
N ASP A 191 10.25 -9.50 -5.64
CA ASP A 191 10.88 -10.24 -6.74
C ASP A 191 12.21 -9.62 -7.13
N TYR A 192 12.25 -8.30 -7.20
CA TYR A 192 13.47 -7.55 -7.42
C TYR A 192 14.53 -7.85 -6.36
N VAL A 193 14.22 -7.68 -5.07
CA VAL A 193 15.19 -7.93 -3.99
C VAL A 193 15.73 -9.37 -4.03
N ASN A 194 14.86 -10.36 -4.29
CA ASN A 194 15.30 -11.75 -4.39
C ASN A 194 16.26 -12.00 -5.57
N ARG A 195 15.97 -11.44 -6.74
CA ARG A 195 16.82 -11.56 -7.94
C ARG A 195 18.14 -10.81 -7.81
N HIS A 196 18.13 -9.69 -7.09
CA HIS A 196 19.28 -8.81 -6.90
C HIS A 196 20.02 -9.03 -5.55
N ARG A 197 19.70 -10.09 -4.79
CA ARG A 197 20.25 -10.36 -3.44
C ARG A 197 21.78 -10.42 -3.34
N ASN A 198 22.46 -10.72 -4.45
CA ASN A 198 23.93 -10.82 -4.52
C ASN A 198 24.60 -9.56 -5.06
N GLU A 199 23.83 -8.51 -5.38
CA GLU A 199 24.33 -7.31 -6.02
C GLU A 199 24.68 -6.18 -5.04
N ASN A 200 24.54 -6.42 -3.73
CA ASN A 200 24.87 -5.47 -2.66
C ASN A 200 24.25 -4.07 -2.89
N ILE A 201 22.92 -4.02 -2.90
CA ILE A 201 22.17 -2.77 -3.00
C ILE A 201 22.45 -1.92 -1.75
N LEU A 202 23.03 -0.75 -1.95
CA LEU A 202 23.51 0.11 -0.85
C LEU A 202 22.41 0.96 -0.22
N TRP A 203 21.36 1.29 -0.96
CA TRP A 203 20.18 1.98 -0.46
C TRP A 203 19.00 1.84 -1.44
N TYR A 204 17.79 2.08 -0.92
CA TYR A 204 16.55 2.16 -1.67
C TYR A 204 15.82 3.47 -1.36
N LEU A 205 15.45 4.22 -2.41
CA LEU A 205 14.65 5.44 -2.33
C LEU A 205 13.24 5.16 -2.87
N ASN A 206 12.26 5.05 -1.97
CA ASN A 206 10.87 4.76 -2.28
C ASN A 206 10.07 6.04 -2.51
N ILE A 207 9.30 6.09 -3.58
CA ILE A 207 8.43 7.20 -3.97
C ILE A 207 6.99 6.69 -3.94
N ASP A 208 6.24 7.10 -2.92
CA ASP A 208 4.89 6.61 -2.68
C ASP A 208 4.06 7.57 -1.83
N ASP A 209 2.76 7.66 -2.14
CA ASP A 209 1.74 8.54 -1.57
C ASP A 209 2.11 10.04 -1.61
N ILE A 210 2.13 10.61 -2.82
CA ILE A 210 2.52 12.02 -3.06
C ILE A 210 1.58 12.72 -4.05
N GLY A 211 1.55 14.06 -4.02
CA GLY A 211 0.89 14.87 -5.05
C GLY A 211 -0.54 15.30 -4.74
N GLY A 212 -0.99 15.26 -3.48
CA GLY A 212 -2.35 15.65 -3.08
C GLY A 212 -2.38 17.01 -2.40
N TYR A 213 -3.54 17.68 -2.43
CA TYR A 213 -3.70 19.02 -1.84
C TYR A 213 -3.39 19.09 -0.35
N PHE A 214 -3.78 18.05 0.40
CA PHE A 214 -3.50 17.98 1.82
C PHE A 214 -2.29 17.08 2.04
N HIS A 215 -1.20 17.70 2.46
CA HIS A 215 0.10 17.05 2.50
C HIS A 215 0.94 17.66 3.63
N VAL A 216 1.20 16.88 4.67
CA VAL A 216 2.26 17.17 5.64
C VAL A 216 3.40 16.19 5.37
N PRO A 217 4.52 16.63 4.78
CA PRO A 217 5.58 15.71 4.39
C PRO A 217 6.18 15.02 5.62
N LYS A 218 6.48 13.73 5.48
CA LYS A 218 7.23 12.92 6.44
C LYS A 218 8.32 12.14 5.71
N ILE A 219 9.42 11.88 6.41
CA ILE A 219 10.46 10.98 5.91
C ILE A 219 10.59 9.77 6.82
N TYR A 220 10.50 8.59 6.21
CA TYR A 220 10.71 7.31 6.86
C TYR A 220 12.10 6.82 6.51
N LEU A 221 12.89 6.51 7.54
CA LEU A 221 14.25 6.00 7.38
C LEU A 221 14.34 4.59 7.97
N GLY A 222 14.81 3.67 7.14
CA GLY A 222 15.07 2.28 7.52
C GLY A 222 16.56 1.98 7.51
N HIS A 223 17.07 1.33 8.57
CA HIS A 223 18.52 1.14 8.79
C HIS A 223 19.29 2.46 8.62
N GLU A 224 18.81 3.53 9.26
CA GLU A 224 19.37 4.89 9.14
C GLU A 224 20.87 4.93 9.42
N GLU A 225 21.36 4.08 10.32
CA GLU A 225 22.78 3.99 10.68
C GLU A 225 23.71 3.60 9.52
N LYS A 226 23.15 3.09 8.42
CA LYS A 226 23.86 2.69 7.20
C LYS A 226 23.72 3.71 6.07
N LEU A 227 22.88 4.74 6.23
CA LEU A 227 22.73 5.82 5.27
C LEU A 227 23.79 6.90 5.49
N PRO A 228 24.20 7.63 4.43
CA PRO A 228 24.86 8.92 4.63
C PRO A 228 23.87 9.89 5.32
N PRO A 229 24.36 10.96 5.99
CA PRO A 229 23.48 11.92 6.64
C PRO A 229 22.51 12.57 5.64
N VAL A 230 21.23 12.20 5.70
CA VAL A 230 20.17 12.79 4.88
C VAL A 230 19.59 14.00 5.61
N LYS A 231 19.80 15.20 5.06
CA LYS A 231 19.20 16.44 5.56
C LYS A 231 17.84 16.64 4.90
N TYR A 232 16.80 16.70 5.73
CA TYR A 232 15.44 16.96 5.29
C TYR A 232 14.71 17.85 6.32
N PRO A 233 13.89 18.82 5.90
CA PRO A 233 13.29 19.79 6.82
C PRO A 233 12.09 19.25 7.59
N TYR A 234 11.74 17.98 7.40
CA TYR A 234 10.54 17.35 7.96
C TYR A 234 10.88 16.33 9.03
N CYS A 235 9.86 15.92 9.78
CA CYS A 235 10.02 14.97 10.87
C CYS A 235 10.45 13.59 10.33
N THR A 236 11.51 13.04 10.92
CA THR A 236 11.96 11.67 10.68
C THR A 236 11.15 10.69 11.53
N VAL A 237 10.69 9.62 10.89
CA VAL A 237 9.98 8.50 11.52
C VAL A 237 10.74 7.21 11.22
N GLU A 238 10.69 6.24 12.14
CA GLU A 238 11.19 4.88 11.89
C GLU A 238 10.44 4.24 10.71
N ALA A 239 11.13 3.40 9.93
CA ALA A 239 10.65 2.76 8.70
C ALA A 239 9.13 2.46 8.66
N SER A 240 8.48 2.81 7.55
CA SER A 240 7.04 2.61 7.37
C SER A 240 6.70 1.13 7.23
N LEU A 241 7.49 0.37 6.45
CA LEU A 241 7.25 -1.05 6.18
C LEU A 241 5.82 -1.29 5.67
N ALA A 242 5.28 -0.34 4.92
CA ALA A 242 3.94 -0.41 4.34
C ALA A 242 3.98 -0.66 2.83
N GLY A 243 4.95 -0.08 2.12
CA GLY A 243 5.05 -0.15 0.66
C GLY A 243 6.17 -1.05 0.14
N ASP A 244 6.76 -0.66 -0.99
CA ASP A 244 7.90 -1.33 -1.63
C ASP A 244 9.20 -1.22 -0.83
N ASP A 245 9.28 -0.38 0.20
CA ASP A 245 10.43 -0.30 1.12
C ASP A 245 10.59 -1.59 1.96
N LYS A 246 9.47 -2.29 2.17
CA LYS A 246 9.34 -3.42 3.08
C LYS A 246 10.31 -4.59 2.75
N PRO A 247 10.40 -5.14 1.52
CA PRO A 247 11.33 -6.23 1.23
C PRO A 247 12.80 -5.80 1.28
N PHE A 248 13.11 -4.56 0.91
CA PHE A 248 14.47 -4.01 0.98
C PHE A 248 14.94 -3.93 2.43
N TRP A 249 14.09 -3.38 3.32
CA TRP A 249 14.38 -3.30 4.74
C TRP A 249 14.64 -4.69 5.35
N HIS A 250 13.81 -5.68 5.01
CA HIS A 250 14.00 -7.06 5.48
C HIS A 250 15.29 -7.72 4.95
N ALA A 251 15.77 -7.31 3.78
CA ALA A 251 17.08 -7.71 3.25
C ALA A 251 18.26 -6.95 3.89
N GLY A 252 17.99 -6.04 4.83
CA GLY A 252 19.01 -5.22 5.50
C GLY A 252 19.50 -4.03 4.68
N VAL A 253 18.84 -3.74 3.55
CA VAL A 253 19.11 -2.59 2.69
C VAL A 253 18.52 -1.34 3.36
N PRO A 254 19.29 -0.25 3.49
CA PRO A 254 18.78 1.01 4.03
C PRO A 254 17.73 1.62 3.12
N THR A 255 16.64 2.13 3.69
CA THR A 255 15.51 2.68 2.95
C THR A 255 15.25 4.14 3.31
N VAL A 256 14.85 4.91 2.30
CA VAL A 256 14.37 6.29 2.44
C VAL A 256 13.03 6.37 1.74
N TRP A 257 11.99 6.87 2.40
CA TRP A 257 10.68 7.10 1.81
C TRP A 257 10.14 8.46 2.23
N VAL A 258 9.84 9.33 1.27
CA VAL A 258 9.09 10.57 1.53
C VAL A 258 7.61 10.31 1.25
N SER A 259 6.81 10.37 2.29
CA SER A 259 5.35 10.22 2.21
C SER A 259 4.66 11.45 2.78
N LYS A 260 3.34 11.36 2.95
CA LYS A 260 2.53 12.37 3.60
C LYS A 260 1.84 11.84 4.84
N ASP A 261 1.57 12.76 5.76
CA ASP A 261 0.45 12.63 6.68
C ASP A 261 -0.72 13.41 6.09
N CYS A 262 -1.89 12.75 6.02
CA CYS A 262 -3.12 13.38 5.61
C CYS A 262 -4.18 13.10 6.69
N PRO A 263 -4.85 14.13 7.25
CA PRO A 263 -5.94 13.92 8.19
C PRO A 263 -7.24 13.47 7.51
N PHE A 264 -7.25 13.36 6.18
CA PHE A 264 -8.39 12.90 5.38
C PHE A 264 -8.18 11.44 4.94
N HIS A 265 -9.28 10.76 4.63
CA HIS A 265 -9.30 9.35 4.25
C HIS A 265 -9.61 9.20 2.74
N GLU A 266 -8.72 9.72 1.90
CA GLU A 266 -8.82 9.63 0.44
C GLU A 266 -8.18 8.36 -0.16
N LEU A 267 -7.18 7.79 0.51
CA LEU A 267 -6.37 6.67 0.03
C LEU A 267 -7.19 5.40 -0.21
N HIS A 268 -6.98 4.74 -1.35
CA HIS A 268 -7.75 3.57 -1.82
C HIS A 268 -9.26 3.82 -1.96
N THR A 269 -9.63 5.05 -2.34
CA THR A 269 -11.03 5.43 -2.59
C THR A 269 -11.19 6.13 -3.93
N ALA A 270 -12.43 6.31 -4.38
CA ALA A 270 -12.71 7.10 -5.58
C ALA A 270 -12.25 8.57 -5.50
N LEU A 271 -11.90 9.09 -4.31
CA LEU A 271 -11.34 10.44 -4.14
C LEU A 271 -9.86 10.52 -4.56
N ASP A 272 -9.15 9.39 -4.58
CA ASP A 272 -7.81 9.31 -5.14
C ASP A 272 -7.87 9.31 -6.67
N ASN A 273 -8.01 10.52 -7.20
CA ASN A 273 -8.17 10.85 -8.61
C ASN A 273 -7.55 12.23 -8.92
N TYR A 274 -7.39 12.55 -10.19
CA TYR A 274 -6.72 13.79 -10.62
C TYR A 274 -7.36 15.09 -10.14
N SER A 275 -8.64 15.08 -9.76
CA SER A 275 -9.31 16.27 -9.21
C SER A 275 -8.83 16.63 -7.81
N TYR A 276 -8.07 15.74 -7.16
CA TYR A 276 -7.43 15.95 -5.86
C TYR A 276 -5.90 16.11 -5.97
N THR A 277 -5.37 16.07 -7.21
CA THR A 277 -3.92 16.21 -7.46
C THR A 277 -3.49 17.67 -7.46
N ASP A 278 -2.45 17.94 -6.67
CA ASP A 278 -1.69 19.17 -6.66
C ASP A 278 -0.41 19.00 -7.48
N PHE A 279 -0.41 19.53 -8.71
CA PHE A 279 0.74 19.43 -9.62
C PHE A 279 1.93 20.28 -9.17
N ASP A 280 1.70 21.38 -8.44
CA ASP A 280 2.80 22.17 -7.88
C ASP A 280 3.49 21.36 -6.77
N ARG A 281 2.72 20.67 -5.93
CA ARG A 281 3.26 19.73 -4.94
C ARG A 281 4.06 18.60 -5.59
N MET A 282 3.65 18.08 -6.75
CA MET A 282 4.42 17.08 -7.49
C MET A 282 5.77 17.64 -7.99
N CYS A 283 5.81 18.89 -8.45
CA CYS A 283 7.05 19.57 -8.83
C CYS A 283 7.99 19.73 -7.62
N ASP A 284 7.45 20.16 -6.49
CA ASP A 284 8.20 20.26 -5.23
C ASP A 284 8.75 18.90 -4.81
N GLY A 285 7.92 17.85 -4.91
CA GLY A 285 8.28 16.47 -4.60
C GLY A 285 9.43 15.95 -5.45
N THR A 286 9.37 16.24 -6.75
CA THR A 286 10.48 15.92 -7.67
C THR A 286 11.78 16.58 -7.22
N THR A 287 11.72 17.85 -6.82
CA THR A 287 12.89 18.60 -6.34
C THR A 287 13.43 18.03 -5.03
N GLU A 288 12.54 17.66 -4.10
CA GLU A 288 12.86 17.03 -2.83
C GLU A 288 13.58 15.69 -3.03
N TYR A 289 12.99 14.79 -3.84
CA TYR A 289 13.58 13.48 -4.14
C TYR A 289 14.92 13.60 -4.88
N ALA A 290 15.06 14.55 -5.80
CA ALA A 290 16.34 14.83 -6.45
C ALA A 290 17.39 15.33 -5.44
N GLY A 291 17.00 16.16 -4.47
CA GLY A 291 17.86 16.62 -3.38
C GLY A 291 18.31 15.50 -2.45
N ILE A 292 17.43 14.56 -2.13
CA ILE A 292 17.77 13.36 -1.34
C ILE A 292 18.71 12.45 -2.14
N PHE A 293 18.38 12.17 -3.39
CA PHE A 293 19.20 11.33 -4.27
C PHE A 293 20.66 11.82 -4.32
N ARG A 294 20.88 13.12 -4.53
CA ARG A 294 22.23 13.72 -4.57
C ARG A 294 23.01 13.56 -3.26
N GLN A 295 22.33 13.43 -2.12
CA GLN A 295 22.96 13.14 -0.83
C GLN A 295 23.28 11.65 -0.64
N LEU A 296 22.67 10.76 -1.42
CA LEU A 296 22.86 9.30 -1.34
C LEU A 296 23.97 8.78 -2.27
N ILE A 297 24.34 9.55 -3.30
CA ILE A 297 25.35 9.17 -4.30
C ILE A 297 26.76 9.76 -4.07
N VAL A 298 26.95 10.48 -2.96
CA VAL A 298 28.25 11.08 -2.57
C VAL A 298 29.31 10.05 -2.16
#